data_AF-A0AAN5YC31-F1
#
_entry.id   AF-A0AAN5YC31-F1
#
_cell.length_a   1.000
_cell.length_b   1.000
_cell.length_c   1.000
_cell.angle_alpha   90.00
_cell.angle_beta   90.00
_cell.angle_gamma   90.00
#
_symmetry.space_group_name_H-M   'P 1'
#
loop_
_entity.id
_entity.type
_entity.pdbx_description
1 polymer ?
#
loop_
_entity_poly.entity_id
_entity_poly.type
_entity_poly.pdbx_seq_one_letter_code
_entity_poly.pdbx_strand_id
1 'polypeptide(L)'
;MTTTLNKIVYENLQDEVVVDIRDNTTFRQGHLPNSLNVTAKQKDKYWDGLVKNKENIVILTDKEDSLADFEDLDPNAYIFFEDIPQEVLVTSAEITAADFLQLSDDNDYILLDLRHPDEITRPAPEKNLVNIPLEKLADNLERIDSDKDIYLLCGSGGRATAGDAYLTAHGYNKTHVIEGGIKAVIQAQGE
;
A
#
# COMPACT_ATOMS: atom_id res chain seq x y z
N MET A 1 2.90 27.31 17.41
CA MET A 1 3.08 27.97 16.10
C MET A 1 2.66 26.93 15.09
N THR A 2 1.65 27.20 14.28
CA THR A 2 1.33 26.33 13.13
C THR A 2 2.45 26.50 12.14
N THR A 3 3.33 25.51 12.05
CA THR A 3 4.35 25.48 11.00
C THR A 3 3.61 25.27 9.70
N THR A 4 3.57 26.28 8.83
CA THR A 4 3.04 26.12 7.48
C THR A 4 3.94 25.14 6.74
N LEU A 5 3.38 24.01 6.30
CA LEU A 5 4.11 23.01 5.53
C LEU A 5 4.59 23.62 4.22
N ASN A 6 5.86 23.42 3.86
CA ASN A 6 6.43 24.01 2.66
C ASN A 6 6.18 23.12 1.44
N LYS A 7 5.75 23.72 0.32
CA LYS A 7 5.71 23.05 -0.99
C LYS A 7 7.14 22.88 -1.52
N ILE A 8 7.46 21.71 -2.06
CA ILE A 8 8.69 21.44 -2.82
C ILE A 8 8.37 21.10 -4.28
N VAL A 9 9.41 21.04 -5.11
CA VAL A 9 9.35 20.59 -6.51
C VAL A 9 9.98 19.21 -6.64
N TYR A 10 9.61 18.48 -7.70
CA TYR A 10 10.05 17.10 -7.92
C TYR A 10 11.58 16.95 -7.93
N GLU A 11 12.29 17.91 -8.51
CA GLU A 11 13.76 17.91 -8.60
C GLU A 11 14.47 18.00 -7.24
N ASN A 12 13.73 18.39 -6.18
CA ASN A 12 14.25 18.43 -4.83
C ASN A 12 14.06 17.11 -4.07
N LEU A 13 13.32 16.13 -4.63
CA LEU A 13 13.24 14.79 -4.05
C LEU A 13 14.55 14.05 -4.31
N GLN A 14 15.20 13.60 -3.24
CA GLN A 14 16.42 12.80 -3.27
C GLN A 14 16.28 11.56 -2.39
N ASP A 15 16.20 11.75 -1.07
CA ASP A 15 16.24 10.69 -0.05
C ASP A 15 15.01 10.71 0.87
N GLU A 16 14.00 11.52 0.54
CA GLU A 16 12.77 11.67 1.31
C GLU A 16 11.87 10.44 1.21
N VAL A 17 11.16 10.14 2.31
CA VAL A 17 10.06 9.19 2.29
C VAL A 17 8.82 9.89 1.78
N VAL A 18 8.46 9.62 0.53
CA VAL A 18 7.22 10.13 -0.05
C VAL A 18 6.05 9.29 0.44
N VAL A 19 5.08 9.93 1.08
CA VAL A 19 3.81 9.34 1.48
C VAL A 19 2.71 9.94 0.61
N ASP A 20 2.23 9.16 -0.34
CA ASP A 20 1.09 9.49 -1.18
C ASP A 20 -0.21 9.31 -0.39
N ILE A 21 -0.92 10.41 -0.17
CA ILE A 21 -2.17 10.43 0.61
C ILE A 21 -3.41 10.34 -0.26
N ARG A 22 -3.27 10.24 -1.59
CA ARG A 22 -4.38 10.05 -2.53
C ARG A 22 -5.01 8.68 -2.30
N ASP A 23 -6.26 8.53 -2.76
CA ASP A 23 -7.00 7.29 -2.58
C ASP A 23 -6.30 6.09 -3.23
N ASN A 24 -6.51 4.91 -2.65
CA ASN A 24 -5.79 3.70 -3.06
C ASN A 24 -5.99 3.36 -4.55
N THR A 25 -7.14 3.70 -5.16
CA THR A 25 -7.39 3.39 -6.57
C THR A 25 -6.60 4.32 -7.49
N THR A 26 -6.61 5.61 -7.20
CA THR A 26 -5.78 6.60 -7.92
C THR A 26 -4.29 6.26 -7.78
N PHE A 27 -3.84 5.83 -6.60
CA PHE A 27 -2.47 5.39 -6.37
C PHE A 27 -2.08 4.21 -7.29
N ARG A 28 -2.88 3.14 -7.33
CA ARG A 28 -2.57 1.95 -8.16
C ARG A 28 -2.42 2.27 -9.65
N GLN A 29 -3.15 3.27 -10.14
CA GLN A 29 -3.15 3.70 -11.54
C GLN A 29 -1.95 4.56 -11.92
N GLY A 30 -1.19 5.08 -10.95
CA GLY A 30 -0.01 5.90 -11.21
C GLY A 30 0.51 6.55 -9.93
N HIS A 31 1.69 6.15 -9.49
CA HIS A 31 2.37 6.66 -8.29
C HIS A 31 3.87 6.76 -8.49
N LEU A 32 4.55 7.50 -7.62
CA LEU A 32 6.01 7.53 -7.60
C LEU A 32 6.57 6.17 -7.15
N PRO A 33 7.64 5.66 -7.79
CA PRO A 33 8.29 4.43 -7.35
C PRO A 33 8.77 4.59 -5.90
N ASN A 34 8.64 3.52 -5.11
CA ASN A 34 9.00 3.46 -3.68
C ASN A 34 8.23 4.43 -2.77
N SER A 35 7.19 5.11 -3.25
CA SER A 35 6.30 5.88 -2.38
C SER A 35 5.40 4.97 -1.55
N LEU A 36 5.12 5.39 -0.32
CA LEU A 36 4.14 4.74 0.55
C LEU A 36 2.73 5.26 0.23
N ASN A 37 1.70 4.47 0.48
CA ASN A 37 0.31 4.92 0.36
C ASN A 37 -0.45 4.81 1.69
N VAL A 38 -0.80 5.95 2.28
CA VAL A 38 -1.58 6.03 3.53
C VAL A 38 -2.62 7.14 3.39
N THR A 39 -3.86 6.76 3.13
CA THR A 39 -4.98 7.72 2.99
C THR A 39 -5.40 8.32 4.32
N ALA A 40 -6.16 9.42 4.30
CA ALA A 40 -6.75 10.01 5.51
C ALA A 40 -7.58 8.99 6.32
N LYS A 41 -8.29 8.07 5.63
CA LYS A 41 -9.07 6.98 6.26
C LYS A 41 -8.19 5.91 6.92
N GLN A 42 -6.92 5.86 6.58
CA GLN A 42 -5.95 4.85 7.00
C GLN A 42 -4.96 5.36 8.05
N LYS A 43 -4.72 6.68 8.08
CA LYS A 43 -3.64 7.29 8.88
C LYS A 43 -3.69 6.88 10.36
N ASP A 44 -4.85 6.97 11.00
CA ASP A 44 -4.98 6.73 12.45
C ASP A 44 -4.63 5.29 12.85
N LYS A 45 -4.79 4.32 11.93
CA LYS A 45 -4.53 2.91 12.21
C LYS A 45 -3.15 2.46 11.72
N TYR A 46 -2.66 2.99 10.61
CA TYR A 46 -1.50 2.42 9.91
C TYR A 46 -0.28 3.34 9.84
N TRP A 47 -0.42 4.64 10.14
CA TRP A 47 0.71 5.58 10.08
C TRP A 47 1.85 5.17 11.00
N ASP A 48 1.54 4.82 12.25
CA ASP A 48 2.54 4.42 13.24
C ASP A 48 3.37 3.20 12.80
N GLY A 49 2.71 2.21 12.18
CA GLY A 49 3.37 0.99 11.72
C GLY A 49 4.15 1.18 10.42
N LEU A 50 3.67 2.02 9.50
CA LEU A 50 4.25 2.13 8.16
C LEU A 50 5.21 3.33 7.99
N VAL A 51 4.98 4.41 8.73
CA VAL A 51 5.59 5.73 8.43
C VAL A 51 6.32 6.34 9.62
N LYS A 52 5.77 6.29 10.85
CA LYS A 52 6.24 7.12 11.99
C LYS A 52 7.73 7.05 12.35
N ASN A 53 8.38 5.93 12.08
CA ASN A 53 9.81 5.75 12.37
C ASN A 53 10.72 6.18 11.20
N LYS A 54 10.16 6.78 10.14
CA LYS A 54 10.88 7.34 9.00
C LYS A 54 11.18 8.81 9.24
N GLU A 55 12.28 9.29 8.69
CA GLU A 55 12.67 10.70 8.70
C GLU A 55 12.44 11.31 7.31
N ASN A 56 12.43 12.65 7.22
CA ASN A 56 12.30 13.39 5.96
C ASN A 56 11.05 12.99 5.16
N ILE A 57 9.88 13.09 5.79
CA ILE A 57 8.60 12.71 5.21
C ILE A 57 8.08 13.85 4.31
N VAL A 58 7.77 13.51 3.06
CA VAL A 58 7.10 14.39 2.11
C VAL A 58 5.71 13.85 1.81
N ILE A 59 4.68 14.67 2.01
CA ILE A 59 3.32 14.31 1.59
C ILE A 59 3.15 14.58 0.10
N LEU A 60 2.69 13.58 -0.65
CA LEU A 60 2.22 13.76 -2.03
C LEU A 60 0.69 13.76 -2.05
N THR A 61 0.10 14.79 -2.64
CA THR A 61 -1.37 14.97 -2.71
C THR A 61 -1.80 15.56 -4.04
N ASP A 62 -3.05 15.36 -4.45
CA ASP A 62 -3.67 16.09 -5.56
C ASP A 62 -4.45 17.34 -5.10
N LYS A 63 -4.61 17.52 -3.78
CA LYS A 63 -5.42 18.57 -3.16
C LYS A 63 -4.73 19.15 -1.93
N GLU A 64 -4.63 20.48 -1.88
CA GLU A 64 -4.05 21.20 -0.74
C GLU A 64 -4.89 21.01 0.53
N ASP A 65 -6.22 21.03 0.43
CA ASP A 65 -7.13 20.85 1.57
C ASP A 65 -6.93 19.50 2.30
N SER A 66 -6.40 18.48 1.62
CA SER A 66 -6.11 17.17 2.22
C SER A 66 -4.91 17.21 3.17
N LEU A 67 -4.06 18.23 3.13
CA LEU A 67 -2.92 18.38 4.03
C LEU A 67 -3.36 18.56 5.49
N ALA A 68 -4.51 19.20 5.73
CA ALA A 68 -5.05 19.45 7.05
C ALA A 68 -5.27 18.16 7.87
N ASP A 69 -5.57 17.05 7.19
CA ASP A 69 -5.75 15.74 7.83
C ASP A 69 -4.43 15.13 8.34
N PHE A 70 -3.27 15.66 7.93
CA PHE A 70 -1.94 15.11 8.22
C PHE A 70 -1.04 16.08 9.00
N GLU A 71 -1.51 17.28 9.34
CA GLU A 71 -0.73 18.27 10.08
C GLU A 71 -0.26 17.76 11.46
N ASP A 72 -1.05 16.90 12.10
CA ASP A 72 -0.74 16.29 13.40
C ASP A 72 0.37 15.23 13.34
N LEU A 73 0.77 14.83 12.13
CA LEU A 73 1.78 13.80 11.87
C LEU A 73 3.16 14.39 11.54
N ASP A 74 3.29 15.72 11.61
CA ASP A 74 4.54 16.49 11.48
C ASP A 74 5.37 16.20 10.20
N PRO A 75 4.76 16.24 8.98
CA PRO A 75 5.52 16.08 7.75
C PRO A 75 6.51 17.24 7.53
N ASN A 76 7.59 16.99 6.78
CA ASN A 76 8.63 17.99 6.51
C ASN A 76 8.26 18.95 5.38
N ALA A 77 7.60 18.43 4.35
CA ALA A 77 7.16 19.17 3.18
C ALA A 77 5.99 18.47 2.48
N TYR A 78 5.46 19.11 1.43
CA TYR A 78 4.54 18.47 0.51
C TYR A 78 4.87 18.76 -0.96
N ILE A 79 4.35 17.93 -1.85
CA ILE A 79 4.40 18.09 -3.30
C ILE A 79 3.03 17.77 -3.90
N PHE A 80 2.65 18.44 -4.98
CA PHE A 80 1.44 18.07 -5.70
C PHE A 80 1.72 16.98 -6.73
N PHE A 81 0.78 16.07 -6.89
CA PHE A 81 0.89 15.00 -7.89
C PHE A 81 1.03 15.54 -9.32
N GLU A 82 0.39 16.69 -9.63
CA GLU A 82 0.51 17.34 -10.94
C GLU A 82 1.92 17.84 -11.26
N ASP A 83 2.76 18.06 -10.24
CA ASP A 83 4.15 18.47 -10.40
C ASP A 83 5.08 17.26 -10.66
N ILE A 84 4.55 16.03 -10.63
CA ILE A 84 5.32 14.81 -10.88
C ILE A 84 5.37 14.50 -12.39
N PRO A 85 6.56 14.31 -12.99
CA PRO A 85 6.69 13.91 -14.38
C PRO A 85 5.99 12.57 -14.63
N GLN A 86 5.17 12.49 -15.68
CA GLN A 86 4.36 11.29 -15.95
C GLN A 86 5.23 10.08 -16.32
N GLU A 87 6.39 10.31 -16.91
CA GLU A 87 7.34 9.29 -17.32
C GLU A 87 8.03 8.54 -16.18
N VAL A 88 7.99 9.06 -14.95
CA VAL A 88 8.57 8.40 -13.78
C VAL A 88 7.56 7.56 -13.01
N LEU A 89 6.27 7.68 -13.33
CA LEU A 89 5.20 7.01 -12.62
C LEU A 89 5.20 5.51 -12.92
N VAL A 90 4.87 4.73 -11.89
CA VAL A 90 4.65 3.28 -11.97
C VAL A 90 3.21 2.95 -11.54
N THR A 91 2.77 1.75 -11.87
CA THR A 91 1.44 1.22 -11.49
C THR A 91 1.61 0.01 -10.59
N SER A 92 0.64 -0.24 -9.71
CA SER A 92 0.60 -1.50 -8.95
C SER A 92 0.17 -2.63 -9.87
N ALA A 93 0.79 -3.81 -9.73
CA ALA A 93 0.27 -5.00 -10.39
C ALA A 93 -1.00 -5.48 -9.68
N GLU A 94 -2.02 -5.84 -10.47
CA GLU A 94 -3.31 -6.31 -9.97
C GLU A 94 -3.61 -7.70 -10.55
N ILE A 95 -4.36 -8.50 -9.79
CA ILE A 95 -4.90 -9.77 -10.25
C ILE A 95 -6.38 -9.86 -9.87
N THR A 96 -7.20 -10.35 -10.79
CA THR A 96 -8.61 -10.59 -10.49
C THR A 96 -8.73 -11.76 -9.52
N ALA A 97 -9.81 -11.77 -8.73
CA ALA A 97 -10.08 -12.89 -7.84
C ALA A 97 -10.22 -14.24 -8.58
N ALA A 98 -10.79 -14.22 -9.79
CA ALA A 98 -10.95 -15.41 -10.62
C ALA A 98 -9.60 -15.94 -11.12
N ASP A 99 -8.72 -15.06 -11.63
CA ASP A 99 -7.39 -15.46 -12.10
C ASP A 99 -6.52 -15.95 -10.94
N PHE A 100 -6.62 -15.31 -9.78
CA PHE A 100 -5.93 -15.76 -8.56
C PHE A 100 -6.35 -17.19 -8.16
N LEU A 101 -7.64 -17.51 -8.23
CA LEU A 101 -8.16 -18.84 -7.93
C LEU A 101 -7.77 -19.91 -8.96
N GLN A 102 -7.38 -19.50 -10.17
CA GLN A 102 -6.92 -20.39 -11.25
C GLN A 102 -5.40 -20.61 -11.26
N LEU A 103 -4.65 -19.98 -10.33
CA LEU A 103 -3.21 -20.21 -10.21
C LEU A 103 -2.93 -21.71 -9.99
N SER A 104 -1.97 -22.23 -10.76
CA SER A 104 -1.60 -23.64 -10.75
C SER A 104 -1.19 -24.12 -9.36
N ASP A 105 -1.41 -25.42 -9.10
CA ASP A 105 -1.03 -25.97 -7.83
C ASP A 105 0.50 -25.99 -7.58
N ASP A 106 1.26 -25.99 -8.67
CA ASP A 106 2.73 -25.99 -8.67
C ASP A 106 3.34 -24.58 -8.53
N ASN A 107 2.52 -23.53 -8.51
CA ASN A 107 3.03 -22.16 -8.33
C ASN A 107 3.53 -21.97 -6.89
N ASP A 108 4.78 -21.51 -6.77
CA ASP A 108 5.36 -21.11 -5.50
C ASP A 108 5.11 -19.61 -5.28
N TYR A 109 4.13 -19.29 -4.44
CA TYR A 109 3.70 -17.93 -4.13
C TYR A 109 3.37 -17.79 -2.64
N ILE A 110 3.20 -16.56 -2.19
CA ILE A 110 2.67 -16.21 -0.87
C ILE A 110 1.32 -15.54 -1.05
N LEU A 111 0.27 -16.05 -0.37
CA LEU A 111 -0.97 -15.30 -0.18
C LEU A 111 -0.86 -14.52 1.13
N LEU A 112 -0.61 -13.21 1.03
CA LEU A 112 -0.44 -12.34 2.19
C LEU A 112 -1.78 -11.69 2.57
N ASP A 113 -2.43 -12.19 3.62
CA ASP A 113 -3.65 -11.59 4.16
C ASP A 113 -3.31 -10.51 5.19
N LEU A 114 -3.64 -9.27 4.86
CA LEU A 114 -3.36 -8.08 5.67
C LEU A 114 -4.49 -7.70 6.62
N ARG A 115 -5.53 -8.54 6.74
CA ARG A 115 -6.61 -8.33 7.70
C ARG A 115 -6.15 -8.62 9.12
N HIS A 116 -6.69 -7.87 10.08
CA HIS A 116 -6.53 -8.22 11.49
C HIS A 116 -7.28 -9.53 11.77
N PRO A 117 -6.70 -10.51 12.49
CA PRO A 117 -7.34 -11.79 12.80
C PRO A 117 -8.77 -11.65 13.32
N ASP A 118 -8.98 -10.72 14.25
CA ASP A 118 -10.29 -10.45 14.87
C ASP A 118 -11.37 -9.97 13.88
N GLU A 119 -10.99 -9.48 12.69
CA GLU A 119 -11.91 -9.03 11.65
C GLU A 119 -12.21 -10.15 10.61
N ILE A 120 -11.52 -11.30 10.70
CA ILE A 120 -11.67 -12.41 9.75
C ILE A 120 -12.95 -13.17 10.07
N THR A 121 -14.05 -12.71 9.46
CA THR A 121 -15.34 -13.41 9.48
C THR A 121 -15.49 -14.44 8.37
N ARG A 122 -14.63 -14.36 7.35
CA ARG A 122 -14.60 -15.28 6.22
C ARG A 122 -13.15 -15.67 5.90
N PRO A 123 -12.83 -16.97 5.86
CA PRO A 123 -11.46 -17.43 5.66
C PRO A 123 -10.99 -17.11 4.24
N ALA A 124 -9.71 -16.77 4.12
CA ALA A 124 -9.02 -16.77 2.84
C ALA A 124 -8.72 -18.21 2.39
N PRO A 125 -8.38 -18.44 1.11
CA PRO A 125 -7.80 -19.71 0.68
C PRO A 125 -6.60 -20.08 1.57
N GLU A 126 -6.56 -21.32 2.08
CA GLU A 126 -5.55 -21.73 3.07
C GLU A 126 -4.16 -21.94 2.44
N LYS A 127 -4.13 -22.21 1.13
CA LYS A 127 -2.90 -22.51 0.41
C LYS A 127 -1.94 -21.32 0.42
N ASN A 128 -0.71 -21.58 0.88
CA ASN A 128 0.37 -20.59 0.96
C ASN A 128 -0.01 -19.32 1.75
N LEU A 129 -0.99 -19.42 2.64
CA LEU A 129 -1.53 -18.29 3.40
C LEU A 129 -0.56 -17.86 4.50
N VAL A 130 -0.21 -16.59 4.49
CA VAL A 130 0.49 -15.89 5.57
C VAL A 130 -0.38 -14.73 6.00
N ASN A 131 -0.84 -14.72 7.26
CA ASN A 131 -1.55 -13.57 7.82
C ASN A 131 -0.57 -12.69 8.61
N ILE A 132 -0.44 -11.44 8.18
CA ILE A 132 0.31 -10.37 8.85
C ILE A 132 -0.57 -9.12 8.76
N PRO A 133 -1.22 -8.67 9.85
CA PRO A 133 -2.00 -7.43 9.81
C PRO A 133 -1.16 -6.27 9.30
N LEU A 134 -1.77 -5.37 8.52
CA LEU A 134 -1.04 -4.27 7.86
C LEU A 134 -0.20 -3.45 8.85
N GLU A 135 -0.73 -3.13 10.03
CA GLU A 135 -0.01 -2.37 11.07
C GLU A 135 1.18 -3.13 11.70
N LYS A 136 1.31 -4.43 11.41
CA LYS A 136 2.43 -5.28 11.84
C LYS A 136 3.39 -5.63 10.71
N LEU A 137 3.11 -5.19 9.48
CA LEU A 137 3.89 -5.55 8.29
C LEU A 137 5.37 -5.17 8.43
N ALA A 138 5.64 -3.96 8.91
CA ALA A 138 7.00 -3.44 9.11
C ALA A 138 7.86 -4.33 10.02
N ASP A 139 7.26 -4.91 11.06
CA ASP A 139 7.94 -5.73 12.06
C ASP A 139 8.05 -7.21 11.65
N ASN A 140 7.55 -7.58 10.47
CA ASN A 140 7.37 -8.98 10.06
C ASN A 140 7.84 -9.25 8.61
N LEU A 141 8.65 -8.38 8.02
CA LEU A 141 9.14 -8.55 6.64
C LEU A 141 9.93 -9.84 6.46
N GLU A 142 10.65 -10.29 7.49
CA GLU A 142 11.44 -11.52 7.50
C GLU A 142 10.59 -12.80 7.32
N ARG A 143 9.27 -12.71 7.51
CA ARG A 143 8.33 -13.81 7.28
C ARG A 143 7.89 -13.91 5.82
N ILE A 144 8.29 -12.96 4.99
CA ILE A 144 7.89 -12.84 3.59
C ILE A 144 9.13 -13.10 2.73
N ASP A 145 9.11 -14.18 1.97
CA ASP A 145 10.15 -14.50 1.00
C ASP A 145 10.03 -13.56 -0.21
N SER A 146 11.02 -12.68 -0.38
CA SER A 146 11.04 -11.66 -1.43
C SER A 146 11.25 -12.23 -2.84
N ASP A 147 11.69 -13.49 -2.96
CA ASP A 147 11.92 -14.12 -4.26
C ASP A 147 10.64 -14.68 -4.89
N LYS A 148 9.56 -14.81 -4.11
CA LYS A 148 8.26 -15.35 -4.53
C LYS A 148 7.31 -14.28 -5.02
N ASP A 149 6.33 -14.69 -5.83
CA ASP A 149 5.15 -13.86 -6.08
C ASP A 149 4.34 -13.72 -4.79
N ILE A 150 3.93 -12.49 -4.47
CA ILE A 150 3.19 -12.14 -3.26
C ILE A 150 1.84 -11.58 -3.69
N TYR A 151 0.78 -12.31 -3.39
CA TYR A 151 -0.59 -11.89 -3.65
C TYR A 151 -1.19 -11.28 -2.39
N LEU A 152 -1.46 -9.97 -2.43
CA LEU A 152 -1.93 -9.22 -1.28
C LEU A 152 -3.45 -9.25 -1.19
N LEU A 153 -3.95 -9.76 -0.07
CA LEU A 153 -5.36 -9.87 0.23
C LEU A 153 -5.74 -8.94 1.38
N CYS A 154 -6.90 -8.30 1.26
CA CYS A 154 -7.54 -7.69 2.43
C CYS A 154 -9.07 -7.76 2.31
N GLY A 155 -9.80 -6.90 3.03
CA GLY A 155 -11.25 -6.83 2.97
C GLY A 155 -11.82 -6.41 1.60
N SER A 156 -11.21 -5.42 0.95
CA SER A 156 -11.77 -4.77 -0.27
C SER A 156 -10.74 -4.06 -1.15
N GLY A 157 -9.45 -4.38 -1.03
CA GLY A 157 -8.35 -3.79 -1.81
C GLY A 157 -7.51 -2.71 -1.09
N GLY A 158 -8.11 -1.80 -0.31
CA GLY A 158 -7.38 -0.61 0.20
C GLY A 158 -6.15 -0.90 1.09
N ARG A 159 -6.24 -1.86 2.02
CA ARG A 159 -5.07 -2.30 2.81
C ARG A 159 -4.04 -3.04 1.97
N ALA A 160 -4.50 -3.78 0.96
CA ALA A 160 -3.62 -4.48 0.04
C ALA A 160 -2.79 -3.50 -0.78
N THR A 161 -3.37 -2.38 -1.22
CA THR A 161 -2.59 -1.29 -1.86
C THR A 161 -1.57 -0.66 -0.92
N ALA A 162 -1.94 -0.35 0.32
CA ALA A 162 -0.98 0.21 1.28
C ALA A 162 0.16 -0.78 1.60
N GLY A 163 -0.16 -2.08 1.69
CA GLY A 163 0.84 -3.13 1.86
C GLY A 163 1.73 -3.33 0.63
N ASP A 164 1.17 -3.22 -0.57
CA ASP A 164 1.89 -3.29 -1.85
C ASP A 164 2.91 -2.16 -1.97
N ALA A 165 2.47 -0.92 -1.71
CA ALA A 165 3.33 0.26 -1.63
C ALA A 165 4.45 0.09 -0.59
N TYR A 166 4.13 -0.46 0.58
CA TYR A 166 5.14 -0.71 1.61
C TYR A 166 6.15 -1.77 1.19
N LEU A 167 5.69 -2.92 0.67
CA LEU A 167 6.56 -4.01 0.23
C LEU A 167 7.49 -3.58 -0.92
N THR A 168 6.94 -2.92 -1.94
CA THR A 168 7.73 -2.43 -3.08
C THR A 168 8.79 -1.42 -2.65
N ALA A 169 8.46 -0.49 -1.75
CA ALA A 169 9.42 0.45 -1.16
C ALA A 169 10.55 -0.24 -0.36
N HIS A 170 10.37 -1.51 0.05
CA HIS A 170 11.37 -2.32 0.73
C HIS A 170 11.99 -3.41 -0.18
N GLY A 171 11.83 -3.28 -1.51
CA GLY A 171 12.51 -4.11 -2.50
C GLY A 171 11.77 -5.40 -2.91
N TYR A 172 10.52 -5.58 -2.48
CA TYR A 172 9.69 -6.70 -2.90
C TYR A 172 9.00 -6.34 -4.23
N ASN A 173 9.54 -6.83 -5.34
CA ASN A 173 9.15 -6.40 -6.69
C ASN A 173 8.11 -7.31 -7.38
N LYS A 174 7.67 -8.39 -6.73
CA LYS A 174 6.72 -9.38 -7.28
C LYS A 174 5.41 -9.38 -6.51
N THR A 175 4.88 -8.19 -6.23
CA THR A 175 3.64 -8.00 -5.48
C THR A 175 2.47 -7.82 -6.43
N HIS A 176 1.30 -8.38 -6.06
CA HIS A 176 0.07 -8.29 -6.84
C HIS A 176 -1.11 -8.04 -5.89
N VAL A 177 -1.86 -6.96 -6.11
CA VAL A 177 -3.06 -6.67 -5.33
C VAL A 177 -4.23 -7.50 -5.85
N ILE A 178 -4.87 -8.31 -4.98
CA ILE A 178 -6.09 -9.03 -5.36
C ILE A 178 -7.27 -8.05 -5.40
N GLU A 179 -7.81 -7.84 -6.59
CA GLU A 179 -8.92 -6.93 -6.84
C GLU A 179 -10.16 -7.32 -6.03
N GLY A 180 -10.82 -6.33 -5.42
CA GLY A 180 -12.01 -6.55 -4.58
C GLY A 180 -11.77 -7.32 -3.28
N GLY A 181 -10.55 -7.81 -3.04
CA GLY A 181 -10.15 -8.52 -1.84
C GLY A 181 -10.97 -9.79 -1.57
N ILE A 182 -11.11 -10.15 -0.29
CA ILE A 182 -11.79 -11.38 0.12
C ILE A 182 -13.26 -11.44 -0.33
N LYS A 183 -13.91 -10.28 -0.49
CA LYS A 183 -15.30 -10.22 -1.00
C LYS A 183 -15.39 -10.79 -2.41
N ALA A 184 -14.47 -10.41 -3.29
CA ALA A 184 -14.42 -10.89 -4.67
C ALA A 184 -13.98 -12.34 -4.74
N VAL A 185 -13.00 -12.76 -3.93
CA VAL A 185 -12.55 -14.17 -3.84
C VAL A 185 -13.72 -15.10 -3.50
N ILE A 186 -14.54 -14.73 -2.52
CA ILE A 186 -15.67 -15.57 -2.09
C ILE A 186 -16.78 -15.59 -3.14
N GLN A 187 -16.99 -14.47 -3.84
CA GLN A 187 -17.94 -14.44 -4.95
C GLN A 187 -17.49 -15.39 -6.06
N ALA A 188 -16.22 -15.31 -6.47
CA ALA A 188 -15.66 -16.15 -7.54
C ALA A 188 -15.57 -17.65 -7.17
N GLN A 189 -15.54 -18.00 -5.88
CA GLN A 189 -15.60 -19.41 -5.43
C GLN A 189 -17.02 -20.00 -5.47
N GLY A 190 -18.06 -19.16 -5.51
CA GLY A 190 -19.45 -19.59 -5.54
C GLY A 190 -20.06 -19.64 -6.94
N GLU A 191 -19.31 -19.21 -7.96
CA GLU A 191 -19.64 -19.29 -9.38
C GLU A 191 -19.11 -20.60 -10.00
#